data_AF-A0AAW2YRU7-F1
#
_entry.id   AF-A0AAW2YRU7-F1
#
_cell.length_a   1.000
_cell.length_b   1.000
_cell.length_c   1.000
_cell.angle_alpha   90.00
_cell.angle_beta   90.00
_cell.angle_gamma   90.00
#
_symmetry.space_group_name_H-M   'P 1'
#
loop_
_entity.id
_entity.type
_entity.pdbx_description
1 polymer ?
#
loop_
_entity_poly.entity_id
_entity_poly.type
_entity_poly.pdbx_seq_one_letter_code
_entity_poly.pdbx_strand_id
1 'polypeptide(L)'
;MSIIPEHFLKQLKPLIIFKDLPVQVKRQVWEHDIDFFKETLNSLVELYIKNDSVEVDVTGDHPVDPKRRREGNSALKQIVEVVGPSQTLYDALLGAVDAKLNQSKGKEHLSLCNLRFEVLQSLNDSKFHQVDACQYLCSWIEPWMRNVQNQLLTLTTTMVTQEIIQEFSVTRKMASPTITSSS
;
A
#
# COMPACT_ATOMS: atom_id res chain seq x y z
N MET A 1 16.74 -11.69 20.66
CA MET A 1 17.57 -11.33 19.49
C MET A 1 18.92 -10.89 20.04
N SER A 2 20.04 -11.42 19.52
CA SER A 2 21.36 -11.14 20.08
C SER A 2 21.92 -9.85 19.49
N ILE A 3 22.21 -8.87 20.34
CA ILE A 3 22.83 -7.60 19.97
C ILE A 3 24.30 -7.87 19.63
N ILE A 4 24.74 -7.47 18.44
CA ILE A 4 26.12 -7.61 18.00
C ILE A 4 26.92 -6.42 18.52
N PRO A 5 28.08 -6.64 19.16
CA PRO A 5 28.93 -5.55 19.60
C PRO A 5 29.37 -4.62 18.46
N GLU A 6 29.38 -3.31 18.73
CA GLU A 6 29.63 -2.24 17.75
C GLU A 6 30.93 -2.41 16.95
N HIS A 7 32.00 -2.89 17.59
CA HIS A 7 33.29 -3.08 16.94
C HIS A 7 33.25 -4.12 15.81
N PHE A 8 32.37 -5.13 15.91
CA PHE A 8 32.16 -6.08 14.82
C PHE A 8 31.33 -5.45 13.69
N LEU A 9 30.32 -4.64 14.02
CA LEU A 9 29.47 -3.98 13.01
C LEU A 9 30.30 -3.08 12.07
N LYS A 10 31.25 -2.33 12.63
CA LYS A 10 32.18 -1.49 11.85
C LYS A 10 33.05 -2.28 10.88
N GLN A 11 33.44 -3.50 11.25
CA GLN A 11 34.25 -4.38 10.41
C GLN A 11 33.44 -5.06 9.29
N LEU A 12 32.11 -5.11 9.39
CA LEU A 12 31.25 -5.78 8.40
C LEU A 12 30.96 -4.92 7.17
N LYS A 13 31.02 -3.58 7.26
CA LYS A 13 30.73 -2.64 6.16
C LYS A 13 31.61 -2.83 4.91
N PRO A 14 32.94 -2.97 5.03
CA PRO A 14 33.82 -3.08 3.86
C PRO A 14 33.81 -4.47 3.21
N LEU A 15 33.18 -5.45 3.84
CA LEU A 15 33.28 -6.82 3.40
C LEU A 15 32.29 -7.08 2.26
N ILE A 16 32.78 -7.73 1.20
CA ILE A 16 31.96 -8.24 0.08
C ILE A 16 30.79 -9.10 0.60
N ILE A 17 30.97 -9.75 1.75
CA ILE A 17 29.95 -10.55 2.42
C ILE A 17 28.77 -9.75 2.97
N PHE A 18 28.82 -8.41 3.06
CA PHE A 18 27.71 -7.61 3.57
C PHE A 18 26.41 -7.91 2.80
N LYS A 19 26.50 -8.15 1.48
CA LYS A 19 25.35 -8.52 0.64
C LYS A 19 24.70 -9.83 1.06
N ASP A 20 25.47 -10.78 1.55
CA ASP A 20 25.00 -12.12 1.92
C ASP A 20 24.57 -12.23 3.39
N LEU A 21 24.76 -11.16 4.18
CA LEU A 21 24.34 -11.15 5.57
C LEU A 21 22.80 -11.21 5.71
N PRO A 22 22.28 -11.87 6.76
CA PRO A 22 20.88 -11.80 7.12
C PRO A 22 20.44 -10.34 7.35
N VAL A 23 19.23 -9.99 6.93
CA VAL A 23 18.71 -8.61 7.04
C VAL A 23 18.73 -8.09 8.48
N GLN A 24 18.57 -8.97 9.46
CA GLN A 24 18.65 -8.66 10.89
C GLN A 24 20.02 -8.12 11.32
N VAL A 25 21.10 -8.61 10.69
CA VAL A 25 22.47 -8.15 10.95
C VAL A 25 22.71 -6.85 10.20
N LYS A 26 22.26 -6.77 8.94
CA LYS A 26 22.33 -5.54 8.13
C LYS A 26 21.63 -4.37 8.82
N ARG A 27 20.46 -4.60 9.44
CA ARG A 27 19.74 -3.58 10.22
C ARG A 27 20.58 -3.02 11.36
N GLN A 28 21.27 -3.87 12.12
CA GLN A 28 22.16 -3.39 13.20
C GLN A 28 23.32 -2.54 12.67
N VAL A 29 23.87 -2.89 11.49
CA VAL A 29 24.88 -2.05 10.82
C VAL A 29 24.28 -0.71 10.39
N TRP A 30 23.09 -0.72 9.78
CA TRP A 30 22.38 0.47 9.34
C TRP A 30 21.93 1.38 10.49
N GLU A 31 21.51 0.82 11.62
CA GLU A 31 21.17 1.59 12.82
C GLU A 31 22.40 2.32 13.39
N HIS A 32 23.59 1.77 13.20
CA HIS A 32 24.85 2.37 13.62
C HIS A 32 25.42 3.36 12.59
N ASP A 33 25.13 3.15 11.30
CA ASP A 33 25.59 3.97 10.18
C ASP A 33 24.42 4.32 9.26
N ILE A 34 23.70 5.37 9.67
CA ILE A 34 22.48 5.82 9.01
C ILE A 34 22.76 6.38 7.61
N ASP A 35 23.95 6.92 7.35
CA ASP A 35 24.27 7.44 6.03
C ASP A 35 24.47 6.29 5.03
N PHE A 36 25.08 5.18 5.46
CA PHE A 36 25.13 3.96 4.65
C PHE A 36 23.73 3.36 4.40
N PHE A 37 22.82 3.47 5.38
CA PHE A 37 21.43 3.10 5.17
C PHE A 37 20.74 3.99 4.14
N LYS A 38 20.90 5.32 4.23
CA LYS A 38 20.31 6.28 3.28
C LYS A 38 20.76 6.04 1.84
N GLU A 39 22.02 5.67 1.62
CA GLU A 39 22.52 5.29 0.29
C GLU A 39 21.74 4.10 -0.29
N THR A 40 21.56 3.05 0.52
CA THR A 40 20.77 1.86 0.15
C THR A 40 19.31 2.24 -0.11
N LEU A 41 18.74 3.06 0.77
CA LEU A 41 17.35 3.48 0.72
C LEU A 41 17.05 4.34 -0.50
N ASN A 42 17.94 5.26 -0.87
CA ASN A 42 17.76 6.12 -2.04
C ASN A 42 17.57 5.30 -3.31
N SER A 43 18.38 4.26 -3.50
CA SER A 43 18.23 3.33 -4.63
C SER A 43 16.87 2.60 -4.62
N LEU A 44 16.39 2.19 -3.44
CA LEU A 44 15.08 1.53 -3.31
C LEU A 44 13.91 2.48 -3.57
N VAL A 45 14.00 3.73 -3.10
CA VAL A 45 12.97 4.76 -3.33
C VAL A 45 12.91 5.15 -4.80
N GLU A 46 14.05 5.27 -5.49
CA GLU A 46 14.09 5.46 -6.94
C GLU A 46 13.45 4.31 -7.70
N LEU A 47 13.77 3.08 -7.29
CA LEU A 47 13.15 1.89 -7.86
C LEU A 47 11.64 1.88 -7.63
N TYR A 48 11.18 2.29 -6.45
CA TYR A 48 9.76 2.43 -6.15
C TYR A 48 9.10 3.46 -7.06
N ILE A 49 9.62 4.68 -7.17
CA ILE A 49 9.07 5.73 -8.06
C ILE A 49 9.00 5.25 -9.51
N LYS A 50 10.04 4.55 -9.98
CA LYS A 50 10.09 4.02 -11.35
C LYS A 50 9.04 2.93 -11.59
N ASN A 51 8.86 2.06 -10.59
CA ASN A 51 7.92 0.94 -10.65
C ASN A 51 6.50 1.32 -10.23
N ASP A 52 6.29 2.54 -9.72
CA ASP A 52 4.97 3.12 -9.48
C ASP A 52 4.33 3.52 -10.82
N SER A 53 4.09 2.50 -11.65
CA SER A 53 2.93 2.53 -12.52
C SER A 53 1.73 2.42 -11.59
N VAL A 54 0.96 3.50 -11.50
CA VAL A 54 -0.43 3.44 -11.07
C VAL A 54 -1.10 2.42 -12.00
N GLU A 55 -1.08 1.14 -11.62
CA GLU A 55 -1.72 0.07 -12.36
C GLU A 55 -3.22 0.29 -12.18
N VAL A 56 -3.78 1.10 -13.07
CA VAL A 56 -5.19 1.00 -13.43
C VAL A 56 -5.28 -0.31 -14.19
N ASP A 57 -5.98 -1.28 -13.62
CA ASP A 57 -6.17 -2.59 -14.24
C ASP A 57 -6.67 -2.39 -15.68
N VAL A 58 -5.88 -2.86 -16.65
CA VAL A 58 -6.17 -2.74 -18.09
C VAL A 58 -7.41 -3.56 -18.48
N THR A 59 -7.97 -4.35 -17.54
CA THR A 59 -9.21 -5.10 -17.72
C THR A 59 -10.49 -4.38 -17.25
N GLY A 60 -10.39 -3.16 -16.71
CA GLY A 60 -11.47 -2.17 -16.83
C GLY A 60 -12.71 -2.26 -15.93
N ASP A 61 -12.86 -3.23 -15.03
CA ASP A 61 -14.10 -3.32 -14.22
C ASP A 61 -13.97 -2.99 -12.73
N HIS A 62 -12.80 -3.15 -12.09
CA HIS A 62 -12.66 -2.89 -10.65
C HIS A 62 -11.32 -2.23 -10.27
N PRO A 63 -11.30 -1.29 -9.31
CA PRO A 63 -10.05 -0.76 -8.77
C PRO A 63 -9.23 -1.88 -8.14
N VAL A 64 -7.93 -1.93 -8.45
CA VAL A 64 -6.98 -2.91 -7.90
C VAL A 64 -7.03 -2.84 -6.37
N ASP A 65 -7.25 -3.99 -5.72
CA ASP A 65 -7.21 -4.08 -4.25
C ASP A 65 -5.87 -3.52 -3.75
N PRO A 66 -5.89 -2.46 -2.90
CA PRO A 66 -4.67 -1.83 -2.39
C PRO A 66 -3.70 -2.83 -1.77
N LYS A 67 -4.20 -3.89 -1.14
CA LYS A 67 -3.35 -4.95 -0.57
C LYS A 67 -2.62 -5.73 -1.66
N ARG A 68 -3.33 -6.16 -2.71
CA ARG A 68 -2.72 -6.87 -3.86
C ARG A 68 -1.67 -6.00 -4.56
N ARG A 69 -1.92 -4.69 -4.69
CA ARG A 69 -0.96 -3.74 -5.26
C ARG A 69 0.34 -3.69 -4.44
N ARG A 70 0.24 -3.63 -3.10
CA ARG A 70 1.42 -3.69 -2.22
C ARG A 70 2.15 -5.03 -2.33
N GLU A 71 1.41 -6.15 -2.40
CA GLU A 71 1.98 -7.48 -2.60
C GLU A 71 2.66 -7.65 -3.97
N GLY A 72 2.29 -6.87 -4.98
CA GLY A 72 2.96 -6.86 -6.29
C GLY A 72 4.24 -6.01 -6.32
N ASN A 73 4.36 -5.01 -5.44
CA ASN A 73 5.46 -4.04 -5.51
C ASN A 73 6.74 -4.55 -4.82
N SER A 74 7.69 -5.03 -5.63
CA SER A 74 8.96 -5.58 -5.14
C SER A 74 9.86 -4.54 -4.46
N ALA A 75 9.80 -3.27 -4.86
CA ALA A 75 10.57 -2.20 -4.23
C ALA A 75 10.02 -1.89 -2.84
N LEU A 76 8.70 -1.78 -2.70
CA LEU A 76 8.03 -1.59 -1.41
C LEU A 76 8.35 -2.73 -0.44
N LYS A 77 8.29 -3.99 -0.92
CA LYS A 77 8.67 -5.15 -0.10
C LYS A 77 10.09 -5.06 0.43
N GLN A 78 11.04 -4.67 -0.42
CA GLN A 78 12.43 -4.50 -0.01
C GLN A 78 12.59 -3.36 1.00
N ILE A 79 11.91 -2.21 0.80
CA ILE A 79 11.91 -1.10 1.75
C ILE A 79 11.41 -1.57 3.13
N VAL A 80 10.29 -2.28 3.16
CA VAL A 80 9.69 -2.80 4.39
C VAL A 80 10.58 -3.85 5.05
N GLU A 81 11.25 -4.68 4.26
CA GLU A 81 12.20 -5.68 4.76
C GLU A 81 13.44 -5.02 5.39
N VAL A 82 14.03 -4.00 4.76
CA VAL A 82 15.22 -3.34 5.31
C VAL A 82 14.90 -2.51 6.54
N VAL A 83 13.75 -1.82 6.58
CA VAL A 83 13.32 -1.05 7.76
C VAL A 83 12.91 -1.99 8.90
N GLY A 84 12.05 -2.97 8.60
CA GLY A 84 11.49 -3.87 9.60
C GLY A 84 10.85 -3.13 10.79
N PRO A 85 11.04 -3.62 12.03
CA PRO A 85 10.48 -2.98 13.22
C PRO A 85 11.34 -1.85 13.80
N SER A 86 12.42 -1.42 13.12
CA SER A 86 13.35 -0.44 13.68
C SER A 86 12.80 0.98 13.55
N GLN A 87 12.52 1.63 14.68
CA GLN A 87 12.11 3.04 14.71
C GLN A 87 13.16 3.93 14.05
N THR A 88 14.44 3.73 14.38
CA THR A 88 15.55 4.54 13.86
C THR A 88 15.63 4.47 12.34
N LEU A 89 15.51 3.26 11.76
CA LEU A 89 15.52 3.09 10.30
C LEU A 89 14.25 3.64 9.65
N TYR A 90 13.10 3.56 10.33
CA TYR A 90 11.86 4.15 9.86
C TYR A 90 11.94 5.68 9.83
N ASP A 91 12.45 6.30 10.89
CA ASP A 91 12.64 7.76 10.95
C ASP A 91 13.63 8.23 9.88
N ALA A 92 14.71 7.45 9.64
CA ALA A 92 15.64 7.71 8.55
C ALA A 92 14.97 7.60 7.17
N LEU A 93 14.04 6.66 6.99
CA LEU A 93 13.23 6.56 5.78
C LEU A 93 12.34 7.79 5.60
N LEU A 94 11.62 8.22 6.64
CA LEU A 94 10.78 9.41 6.57
C LEU A 94 11.61 10.64 6.22
N GLY A 95 12.76 10.84 6.88
CA GLY A 95 13.66 11.95 6.57
C GLY A 95 14.15 11.94 5.12
N ALA A 96 14.47 10.78 4.56
CA ALA A 96 14.88 10.64 3.16
C ALA A 96 13.72 10.92 2.19
N VAL A 97 12.53 10.41 2.48
CA VAL A 97 11.32 10.67 1.69
C VAL A 97 10.96 12.15 1.72
N ASP A 98 10.96 12.80 2.88
CA ASP A 98 10.66 14.22 3.02
C ASP A 98 11.67 15.09 2.25
N ALA A 99 12.97 14.77 2.36
CA ALA A 99 14.00 15.47 1.61
C ALA A 99 13.77 15.38 0.09
N LYS A 100 13.37 14.20 -0.40
CA LYS A 100 13.09 13.98 -1.82
C LYS A 100 11.76 14.61 -2.27
N LEU A 101 10.75 14.55 -1.41
CA LEU A 101 9.43 15.12 -1.66
C LEU A 101 9.50 16.63 -1.85
N ASN A 102 10.32 17.32 -1.05
CA ASN A 102 10.61 18.75 -1.18
C ASN A 102 11.27 19.16 -2.51
N GLN A 103 11.90 18.21 -3.22
CA GLN A 103 12.57 18.44 -4.51
C GLN A 103 11.75 17.93 -5.71
N SER A 104 10.84 16.99 -5.45
CA SER A 104 10.03 16.32 -6.47
C SER A 104 8.94 17.21 -7.07
N LYS A 105 8.53 16.90 -8.31
CA LYS A 105 7.38 17.52 -9.00
C LYS A 105 6.62 16.49 -9.81
N GLY A 106 5.36 16.81 -10.15
CA GLY A 106 4.55 15.99 -11.06
C GLY A 106 4.35 14.55 -10.55
N LYS A 107 4.59 13.56 -11.40
CA LYS A 107 4.34 12.15 -11.10
C LYS A 107 5.17 11.63 -9.91
N GLU A 108 6.45 12.00 -9.84
CA GLU A 108 7.34 11.57 -8.75
C GLU A 108 6.81 12.02 -7.39
N HIS A 109 6.28 13.24 -7.32
CA HIS A 109 5.69 13.79 -6.09
C HIS A 109 4.51 12.94 -5.60
N LEU A 110 3.63 12.53 -6.52
CA LEU A 110 2.49 11.67 -6.19
C LEU A 110 2.93 10.30 -5.69
N SER A 111 3.92 9.69 -6.34
CA SER A 111 4.50 8.41 -5.90
C SER A 111 5.08 8.50 -4.49
N LEU A 112 5.83 9.58 -4.19
CA LEU A 112 6.42 9.79 -2.87
C LEU A 112 5.36 10.03 -1.78
N CYS A 113 4.30 10.77 -2.08
CA CYS A 113 3.16 10.95 -1.16
C CYS A 113 2.50 9.60 -0.82
N ASN A 114 2.36 8.71 -1.81
CA ASN A 114 1.80 7.38 -1.60
C ASN A 114 2.74 6.48 -0.79
N LEU A 115 4.05 6.56 -1.03
CA LEU A 115 5.05 5.67 -0.42
C LEU A 115 4.95 5.63 1.12
N ARG A 116 4.77 6.78 1.78
CA ARG A 116 4.64 6.81 3.26
C ARG A 116 3.46 5.96 3.74
N PHE A 117 2.31 6.13 3.11
CA PHE A 117 1.10 5.37 3.44
C PHE A 117 1.30 3.87 3.15
N GLU A 118 1.89 3.55 2.01
CA GLU A 118 2.17 2.18 1.59
C GLU A 118 3.08 1.44 2.57
N VAL A 119 4.16 2.08 3.02
CA VAL A 119 5.10 1.52 3.99
C VAL A 119 4.40 1.24 5.31
N LEU A 120 3.61 2.18 5.82
CA LEU A 120 2.85 1.98 7.07
C LEU A 120 1.89 0.80 6.98
N GLN A 121 1.18 0.67 5.85
CA GLN A 121 0.30 -0.48 5.64
C GLN A 121 1.06 -1.78 5.47
N SER A 122 2.17 -1.80 4.74
CA SER A 122 2.99 -3.00 4.61
C SER A 122 3.65 -3.43 5.92
N LEU A 123 4.05 -2.49 6.78
CA LEU A 123 4.53 -2.78 8.13
C LEU A 123 3.42 -3.41 8.98
N ASN A 124 2.20 -2.86 8.89
CA ASN A 124 1.03 -3.43 9.57
C ASN A 124 0.69 -4.84 9.04
N ASP A 125 0.68 -5.04 7.73
CA ASP A 125 0.48 -6.34 7.07
C ASP A 125 1.54 -7.37 7.53
N SER A 126 2.76 -6.89 7.79
CA SER A 126 3.89 -7.68 8.31
C SER A 126 3.89 -7.84 9.84
N LYS A 127 2.86 -7.35 10.55
CA LYS A 127 2.70 -7.38 12.02
C LYS A 127 3.79 -6.62 12.78
N PHE A 128 4.49 -5.70 12.13
CA PHE A 128 5.36 -4.74 12.80
C PHE A 128 4.49 -3.58 13.29
N HIS A 129 3.96 -3.70 14.51
CA HIS A 129 3.06 -2.71 15.09
C HIS A 129 3.87 -1.60 15.80
N GLN A 130 3.26 -0.41 15.90
CA GLN A 130 3.68 0.73 16.73
C GLN A 130 4.94 1.46 16.28
N VAL A 131 5.20 1.51 14.97
CA VAL A 131 6.30 2.32 14.43
C VAL A 131 5.94 3.82 14.40
N ASP A 132 4.64 4.15 14.36
CA ASP A 132 4.14 5.53 14.47
C ASP A 132 2.68 5.49 14.95
N ALA A 133 2.24 6.52 15.68
CA ALA A 133 0.82 6.77 15.97
C ALA A 133 -0.03 6.81 14.69
N CYS A 134 0.54 7.27 13.57
CA CYS A 134 -0.12 7.30 12.27
C CYS A 134 -0.44 5.89 11.73
N GLN A 135 0.30 4.86 12.15
CA GLN A 135 0.08 3.48 11.71
C GLN A 135 -1.31 2.99 12.08
N TYR A 136 -1.80 3.34 13.27
CA TYR A 136 -3.14 2.99 13.71
C TYR A 136 -4.17 3.59 12.75
N LEU A 137 -4.09 4.90 12.51
CA LEU A 137 -5.00 5.60 11.59
C LEU A 137 -4.99 4.96 10.18
N CYS A 138 -3.81 4.72 9.61
CA CYS A 138 -3.67 4.07 8.29
C CYS A 138 -4.33 2.67 8.26
N SER A 139 -4.17 1.90 9.34
CA SER A 139 -4.70 0.54 9.46
C SER A 139 -6.22 0.49 9.43
N TRP A 140 -6.90 1.54 9.94
CA TRP A 140 -8.36 1.64 9.94
C TRP A 140 -8.93 2.26 8.66
N ILE A 141 -8.17 3.13 8.00
CA ILE A 141 -8.65 3.85 6.80
C ILE A 141 -8.98 2.89 5.65
N GLU A 142 -8.12 1.92 5.32
CA GLU A 142 -8.41 1.02 4.18
C GLU A 142 -9.62 0.10 4.40
N PRO A 143 -9.77 -0.61 5.54
CA PRO A 143 -10.98 -1.39 5.81
C PRO A 143 -12.24 -0.52 5.80
N TRP A 144 -12.16 0.69 6.35
CA TRP A 144 -13.27 1.62 6.37
C TRP A 144 -13.66 2.07 4.95
N MET A 145 -12.70 2.48 4.12
CA MET A 145 -12.96 2.86 2.72
C MET A 145 -13.61 1.72 1.92
N ARG A 146 -13.11 0.48 2.08
CA ARG A 146 -13.72 -0.70 1.45
C ARG A 146 -15.15 -0.93 1.92
N ASN A 147 -15.42 -0.79 3.22
CA ASN A 147 -16.77 -0.93 3.76
C ASN A 147 -17.72 0.13 3.19
N VAL A 148 -17.30 1.40 3.14
CA VAL A 148 -18.10 2.48 2.55
C VAL A 148 -18.37 2.22 1.07
N GLN A 149 -17.35 1.81 0.30
CA GLN A 149 -17.51 1.49 -1.12
C GLN A 149 -18.49 0.32 -1.34
N ASN A 150 -18.40 -0.74 -0.53
CA ASN A 150 -19.32 -1.87 -0.60
C ASN A 150 -20.76 -1.47 -0.27
N GLN A 151 -20.96 -0.59 0.71
CA GLN A 151 -22.28 -0.05 1.06
C GLN A 151 -22.87 0.76 -0.11
N LEU A 152 -22.08 1.64 -0.73
CA LEU A 152 -22.50 2.43 -1.89
C LEU A 152 -22.84 1.56 -3.11
N LEU A 153 -22.03 0.53 -3.37
CA LEU A 153 -22.31 -0.45 -4.43
C LEU A 153 -23.63 -1.18 -4.16
N THR A 154 -23.83 -1.67 -2.93
CA THR A 154 -25.06 -2.37 -2.54
C THR A 154 -26.29 -1.48 -2.70
N LEU A 155 -26.22 -0.22 -2.29
CA LEU A 155 -27.31 0.75 -2.45
C LEU A 155 -27.63 0.98 -3.93
N THR A 156 -26.60 1.22 -4.75
CA THR A 156 -26.77 1.43 -6.20
C THR A 156 -27.40 0.21 -6.87
N THR A 157 -26.90 -1.01 -6.58
CA THR A 157 -27.46 -2.24 -7.14
C THR A 157 -28.91 -2.44 -6.68
N THR A 158 -29.24 -2.13 -5.43
CA THR A 158 -30.61 -2.25 -4.92
C THR A 158 -31.54 -1.27 -5.61
N MET A 159 -31.13 -0.02 -5.80
CA MET A 159 -31.92 1.00 -6.50
C MET A 159 -32.16 0.61 -7.97
N VAL A 160 -31.12 0.21 -8.70
CA VAL A 160 -31.24 -0.25 -10.10
C VAL A 160 -32.14 -1.49 -10.21
N THR A 161 -32.02 -2.43 -9.27
CA THR A 161 -32.87 -3.63 -9.26
C THR A 161 -34.33 -3.27 -9.01
N GLN A 162 -34.60 -2.32 -8.11
CA GLN A 162 -35.95 -1.82 -7.86
C GLN A 162 -36.56 -1.11 -9.08
N GLU A 163 -35.79 -0.27 -9.77
CA GLU A 163 -36.22 0.38 -11.01
C GLU A 163 -36.56 -0.64 -12.10
N ILE A 164 -35.69 -1.64 -12.31
CA ILE A 164 -35.94 -2.74 -13.26
C ILE A 164 -37.21 -3.52 -12.89
N ILE A 165 -37.37 -3.90 -11.62
CA ILE A 165 -38.59 -4.59 -11.17
C ILE A 165 -39.84 -3.73 -11.42
N GLN A 166 -39.74 -2.43 -11.19
CA GLN A 166 -40.84 -1.48 -11.37
C GLN A 166 -41.20 -1.36 -12.87
N GLU A 167 -40.22 -1.22 -13.77
CA GLU A 167 -40.46 -1.21 -15.22
C GLU A 167 -41.08 -2.53 -15.73
N PHE A 168 -40.56 -3.68 -15.29
CA PHE A 168 -41.11 -4.98 -15.66
C PHE A 168 -42.55 -5.16 -15.15
N SER A 169 -42.86 -4.67 -13.95
CA SER A 169 -44.21 -4.75 -13.39
C SER A 169 -45.22 -3.82 -14.08
N VAL A 170 -44.79 -2.65 -14.59
CA VAL A 170 -45.62 -1.77 -15.44
C VAL A 170 -45.88 -2.43 -16.79
N THR A 171 -44.85 -2.99 -17.42
CA THR A 171 -44.95 -3.63 -18.74
C THR A 171 -45.87 -4.85 -18.72
N ARG A 172 -45.83 -5.65 -17.63
CA ARG A 172 -46.70 -6.82 -17.45
C ARG A 172 -48.16 -6.45 -17.23
N LYS A 173 -48.45 -5.31 -16.60
CA LYS A 173 -49.83 -4.78 -16.46
C LYS A 173 -50.42 -4.33 -17.79
N MET A 174 -49.61 -3.81 -18.71
CA MET A 174 -50.06 -3.43 -20.06
C MET A 174 -50.27 -4.62 -21.01
N ALA A 175 -49.59 -5.75 -20.76
CA ALA A 175 -49.68 -6.95 -21.60
C ALA A 175 -50.82 -7.93 -21.22
N SER A 176 -51.67 -7.59 -20.25
CA SER A 176 -52.82 -8.44 -19.88
C SER A 176 -53.98 -8.22 -20.87
N PRO A 177 -54.38 -9.21 -21.68
CA PRO A 177 -55.46 -9.04 -22.63
C PRO A 177 -56.80 -9.04 -21.88
N THR A 178 -57.60 -7.99 -22.10
CA THR A 178 -59.01 -7.95 -21.70
C THR A 178 -59.74 -9.06 -22.47
N ILE A 179 -60.00 -10.19 -21.81
CA ILE A 179 -60.92 -11.20 -22.33
C ILE A 179 -62.33 -10.59 -22.22
N THR A 180 -62.80 -9.94 -23.27
CA THR A 180 -64.21 -9.60 -23.43
C THR A 180 -64.99 -10.88 -23.69
N SER A 181 -65.70 -11.38 -22.69
CA SER A 181 -66.70 -12.42 -22.85
C SER A 181 -67.93 -11.82 -23.56
N SER A 182 -68.02 -11.97 -24.87
CA SER A 182 -69.24 -11.71 -25.62
C SER A 182 -70.09 -12.98 -25.64
N SER A 183 -71.22 -12.92 -24.94
CA SER A 183 -72.36 -13.86 -25.04
C SER A 183 -73.18 -13.61 -26.29
#